data_AF-A0AAD8CKI8-F1
#
_entry.id   AF-A0AAD8CKI8-F1
#
_cell.length_a   1.000
_cell.length_b   1.000
_cell.length_c   1.000
_cell.angle_alpha   90.00
_cell.angle_beta   90.00
_cell.angle_gamma   90.00
#
_symmetry.space_group_name_H-M   'P 1'
#
loop_
_entity.id
_entity.type
_entity.pdbx_description
1 polymer ?
#
loop_
_entity_poly.entity_id
_entity_poly.type
_entity_poly.pdbx_seq_one_letter_code
_entity_poly.pdbx_strand_id
1 'polypeptide(L)'
;MVCGGFTCSKKALSSLNVVYMLVGLLLIGVAAWGKGFGIVSSIHIIGGVIAVGVFLLLISIVGLIGAINHHQVLLFFYMVILFLVFIIQFGVSCSCLAINRGQQEQLLNTSWGHLSNQTRMELETRLDCCGLLNDTLSINQFRMDYANCGAVCKPKNQCYTCGDKMLQHSQEALQILGGVGLFFSFTEILGVWLAVRYRNQKDPRANPSAFL
;
A
#
# COMPACT_ATOMS: atom_id res chain seq x y z
N MET A 1 -13.29 -18.90 -36.10
CA MET A 1 -14.31 -18.55 -35.08
C MET A 1 -13.61 -18.13 -33.78
N VAL A 2 -13.49 -16.82 -33.53
CA VAL A 2 -13.35 -16.27 -32.16
C VAL A 2 -14.38 -15.15 -32.03
N CYS A 3 -15.65 -15.51 -32.27
CA CYS A 3 -16.80 -14.67 -31.95
C CYS A 3 -16.89 -14.58 -30.42
N GLY A 4 -16.24 -13.58 -29.82
CA GLY A 4 -16.24 -13.41 -28.36
C GLY A 4 -15.18 -12.46 -27.82
N GLY A 5 -14.14 -12.13 -28.59
CA GLY A 5 -13.01 -11.32 -28.11
C GLY A 5 -13.40 -9.95 -27.54
N PHE A 6 -14.21 -9.16 -28.27
CA PHE A 6 -14.59 -7.81 -27.84
C PHE A 6 -15.44 -7.81 -26.56
N THR A 7 -16.51 -8.61 -26.54
CA THR A 7 -17.39 -8.71 -25.38
C THR A 7 -16.69 -9.33 -24.18
N CYS A 8 -15.83 -10.34 -24.39
CA CYS A 8 -15.04 -10.96 -23.33
C CYS A 8 -14.04 -9.96 -22.74
N SER A 9 -13.26 -9.27 -23.57
CA SER A 9 -12.31 -8.25 -23.10
C SER A 9 -13.02 -7.10 -22.39
N LYS A 10 -14.17 -6.63 -22.90
CA LYS A 10 -15.01 -5.63 -22.24
C LYS A 10 -15.45 -6.09 -20.84
N LYS A 11 -16.04 -7.29 -20.75
CA LYS A 11 -16.56 -7.83 -19.48
C LYS A 11 -15.45 -8.13 -18.48
N ALA A 12 -14.33 -8.68 -18.93
CA ALA A 12 -13.16 -8.93 -18.10
C ALA A 12 -12.58 -7.62 -17.53
N LEU A 13 -12.38 -6.61 -18.39
CA LEU A 13 -11.86 -5.31 -17.97
C LEU A 13 -12.84 -4.58 -17.03
N SER A 14 -14.15 -4.62 -17.30
CA SER A 14 -15.15 -4.09 -16.38
C SER A 14 -15.16 -4.84 -15.04
N SER A 15 -15.09 -6.17 -15.07
CA SER A 15 -15.05 -6.99 -13.85
C SER A 15 -13.82 -6.68 -13.00
N LEU A 16 -12.65 -6.54 -13.61
CA LEU A 16 -11.41 -6.18 -12.91
C LEU A 16 -11.56 -4.83 -12.20
N ASN A 17 -12.10 -3.82 -12.87
CA ASN A 17 -12.31 -2.50 -12.27
C ASN A 17 -13.39 -2.52 -11.17
N VAL A 18 -14.43 -3.34 -11.29
CA VAL A 18 -15.42 -3.52 -10.20
C VAL A 18 -14.74 -4.13 -8.96
N VAL A 19 -13.85 -5.11 -9.13
CA VAL A 19 -13.08 -5.67 -8.00
C VAL A 19 -12.20 -4.59 -7.36
N TYR A 20 -11.47 -3.81 -8.16
CA TYR A 20 -10.64 -2.70 -7.63
C TYR A 20 -11.48 -1.64 -6.90
N MET A 21 -12.69 -1.36 -7.39
CA MET A 21 -13.62 -0.46 -6.72
C MET A 21 -14.03 -0.99 -5.34
N LEU A 22 -14.35 -2.29 -5.23
CA LEU A 22 -14.69 -2.92 -3.95
C LEU A 22 -13.50 -2.91 -2.98
N VAL A 23 -12.29 -3.19 -3.47
CA VAL A 23 -11.05 -3.11 -2.66
C VAL A 23 -10.83 -1.68 -2.16
N GLY A 24 -11.00 -0.67 -3.02
CA GLY A 24 -10.88 0.74 -2.63
C GLY A 24 -11.88 1.15 -1.55
N LEU A 25 -13.15 0.75 -1.69
CA LEU A 25 -14.19 1.01 -0.67
C LEU A 25 -13.86 0.29 0.65
N LEU A 26 -13.36 -0.95 0.59
CA LEU A 26 -12.97 -1.72 1.76
C LEU A 26 -11.81 -1.05 2.50
N LEU A 27 -10.76 -0.59 1.78
CA LEU A 27 -9.62 0.11 2.39
C LEU A 27 -10.06 1.38 3.12
N ILE A 28 -10.92 2.19 2.49
CA ILE A 28 -11.46 3.41 3.11
C ILE A 28 -12.31 3.04 4.33
N GLY A 29 -13.19 2.04 4.20
CA GLY A 29 -14.08 1.59 5.28
C GLY A 29 -13.32 1.09 6.51
N VAL A 30 -12.34 0.21 6.32
CA VAL A 30 -11.51 -0.33 7.40
C VAL A 30 -10.66 0.77 8.06
N ALA A 31 -10.07 1.67 7.27
CA ALA A 31 -9.26 2.76 7.81
C ALA A 31 -10.11 3.78 8.60
N ALA A 32 -11.29 4.15 8.09
CA ALA A 32 -12.23 5.03 8.77
C ALA A 32 -12.78 4.39 10.06
N TRP A 33 -13.12 3.10 10.01
CA TRP A 33 -13.54 2.33 11.18
C TRP A 33 -12.42 2.27 12.24
N GLY A 34 -11.18 1.93 11.85
CA GLY A 34 -10.03 1.86 12.76
C GLY A 34 -9.71 3.19 13.44
N LYS A 35 -9.93 4.32 12.74
CA LYS A 35 -9.83 5.67 13.33
C LYS A 35 -10.94 5.92 14.37
N GLY A 36 -12.17 5.51 14.07
CA GLY A 36 -13.33 5.72 14.95
C GLY A 36 -13.20 5.04 16.32
N PHE A 37 -12.52 3.90 16.39
CA PHE A 37 -12.28 3.16 17.64
C PHE A 37 -10.98 3.54 18.38
N GLY A 38 -10.18 4.46 17.84
CA GLY A 38 -8.92 4.89 18.47
C GLY A 38 -7.82 3.80 18.52
N ILE A 39 -7.98 2.71 17.76
CA ILE A 39 -7.04 1.58 17.70
C ILE A 39 -5.72 2.01 17.04
N VAL A 40 -5.78 2.91 16.05
CA VAL A 40 -4.60 3.44 15.34
C VAL A 40 -4.41 4.92 15.68
N SER A 41 -3.28 5.27 16.30
CA SER A 41 -3.01 6.63 16.82
C SER A 41 -2.48 7.60 15.77
N SER A 42 -1.82 7.10 14.73
CA SER A 42 -1.13 7.97 13.77
C SER A 42 -2.07 8.38 12.64
N ILE A 43 -2.43 9.66 12.64
CA ILE A 43 -3.18 10.32 11.57
C ILE A 43 -2.52 10.11 10.21
N HIS A 44 -1.18 10.04 10.17
CA HIS A 44 -0.40 9.89 8.94
C HIS A 44 -0.57 8.50 8.31
N ILE A 45 -0.52 7.42 9.11
CA ILE A 45 -0.67 6.06 8.61
C ILE A 45 -2.09 5.83 8.08
N ILE A 46 -3.09 6.27 8.85
CA ILE A 46 -4.50 6.19 8.43
C ILE A 46 -4.75 7.02 7.17
N GLY A 47 -4.22 8.25 7.14
CA GLY A 47 -4.31 9.13 5.99
C GLY A 47 -3.73 8.49 4.72
N GLY A 48 -2.60 7.79 4.85
CA GLY A 48 -2.00 7.02 3.76
C GLY A 48 -2.93 5.93 3.21
N VAL A 49 -3.51 5.09 4.07
CA VAL A 49 -4.42 4.01 3.63
C VAL A 49 -5.67 4.57 2.97
N ILE A 50 -6.25 5.65 3.52
CA ILE A 50 -7.42 6.31 2.92
C ILE A 50 -7.06 6.91 1.56
N ALA A 51 -5.91 7.58 1.43
CA ALA A 51 -5.47 8.17 0.18
C ALA A 51 -5.27 7.12 -0.92
N VAL A 52 -4.66 5.97 -0.60
CA VAL A 52 -4.54 4.84 -1.52
C VAL A 52 -5.91 4.31 -1.93
N GLY A 53 -6.83 4.14 -0.97
CA GLY A 53 -8.20 3.71 -1.25
C GLY A 53 -8.94 4.65 -2.21
N VAL A 54 -8.86 5.96 -1.98
CA VAL A 54 -9.48 6.98 -2.86
C VAL A 54 -8.84 6.98 -4.24
N PHE A 55 -7.51 6.89 -4.33
CA PHE A 55 -6.79 6.82 -5.60
C PHE A 55 -7.21 5.59 -6.43
N LEU A 56 -7.31 4.41 -5.80
CA LEU A 56 -7.80 3.19 -6.44
C LEU A 56 -9.24 3.33 -6.92
N LEU A 57 -10.12 3.96 -6.14
CA LEU A 57 -11.50 4.24 -6.56
C LEU A 57 -11.53 5.10 -7.83
N LEU A 58 -10.78 6.21 -7.86
CA LEU A 58 -10.76 7.09 -9.02
C LEU A 58 -10.28 6.36 -10.27
N ILE A 59 -9.18 5.60 -10.18
CA ILE A 59 -8.65 4.82 -11.30
C ILE A 59 -9.65 3.75 -11.75
N SER A 60 -10.30 3.07 -10.81
CA SER A 60 -11.30 2.03 -11.14
C SER A 60 -12.52 2.60 -11.86
N ILE A 61 -12.97 3.81 -11.49
CA ILE A 61 -14.06 4.51 -12.16
C ILE A 61 -13.65 4.90 -13.58
N VAL A 62 -12.45 5.48 -13.74
CA VAL A 62 -11.89 5.81 -15.05
C VAL A 62 -11.78 4.55 -15.92
N GLY A 63 -11.23 3.46 -15.39
CA GLY A 63 -11.14 2.17 -16.11
C GLY A 63 -12.50 1.60 -16.50
N LEU A 64 -13.48 1.68 -15.61
CA LEU A 64 -14.84 1.18 -15.86
C LEU A 64 -15.57 2.00 -16.93
N ILE A 65 -15.54 3.33 -16.84
CA ILE A 65 -16.12 4.24 -17.85
C ILE A 65 -15.45 3.99 -19.20
N GLY A 66 -14.12 3.83 -19.20
CA GLY A 66 -13.35 3.51 -20.40
C GLY A 66 -13.83 2.20 -21.03
N ALA A 67 -13.95 1.14 -20.23
CA ALA A 67 -14.43 -0.15 -20.69
C ALA A 67 -15.87 -0.09 -21.25
N ILE A 68 -16.80 0.57 -20.55
CA ILE A 68 -18.22 0.62 -20.92
C ILE A 68 -18.44 1.44 -22.20
N ASN A 69 -17.85 2.63 -22.26
CA ASN A 69 -18.03 3.58 -23.37
C ASN A 69 -17.03 3.37 -24.51
N HIS A 70 -16.07 2.45 -24.35
CA HIS A 70 -14.99 2.23 -25.30
C HIS A 70 -14.22 3.53 -25.64
N HIS A 71 -14.06 4.41 -24.63
CA HIS A 71 -13.47 5.74 -24.81
C HIS A 71 -11.94 5.66 -24.93
N GLN A 72 -11.43 5.63 -26.16
CA GLN A 72 -10.04 5.40 -26.54
C GLN A 72 -9.00 6.21 -25.72
N VAL A 73 -9.23 7.51 -25.54
CA VAL A 73 -8.31 8.38 -24.78
C VAL A 73 -8.29 8.04 -23.29
N LEU A 74 -9.45 7.69 -22.72
CA LEU A 74 -9.57 7.37 -21.30
C LEU A 74 -8.89 6.04 -20.98
N LEU A 75 -9.04 5.04 -21.87
CA LEU A 75 -8.28 3.80 -21.79
C LEU A 75 -6.78 4.02 -21.90
N PHE A 76 -6.33 4.98 -22.72
CA PHE A 76 -4.91 5.31 -22.82
C PHE A 76 -4.34 5.80 -21.49
N PHE A 77 -4.97 6.80 -20.87
CA PHE A 77 -4.54 7.29 -19.55
C PHE A 77 -4.61 6.20 -18.48
N TYR A 78 -5.68 5.40 -18.47
CA TYR A 78 -5.82 4.27 -17.56
C TYR A 78 -4.65 3.28 -17.68
N MET A 79 -4.26 2.89 -18.90
CA MET A 79 -3.12 2.00 -19.12
C MET A 79 -1.80 2.58 -18.64
N VAL A 80 -1.55 3.87 -18.92
CA VAL A 80 -0.32 4.56 -18.48
C VAL A 80 -0.26 4.60 -16.95
N ILE A 81 -1.36 4.97 -16.30
CA ILE A 81 -1.43 5.03 -14.84
C ILE A 81 -1.23 3.64 -14.22
N LEU A 82 -1.94 2.61 -14.70
CA LEU A 82 -1.76 1.24 -14.20
C LEU A 82 -0.33 0.74 -14.39
N PHE A 83 0.32 1.08 -15.50
CA PHE A 83 1.70 0.67 -15.74
C PHE A 83 2.68 1.37 -14.79
N LEU A 84 2.47 2.65 -14.48
CA LEU A 84 3.28 3.36 -13.48
C LEU A 84 3.08 2.79 -12.08
N VAL A 85 1.84 2.51 -11.69
CA VAL A 85 1.53 1.86 -10.40
C VAL A 85 2.18 0.49 -10.32
N PHE A 86 2.11 -0.30 -11.40
CA PHE A 86 2.78 -1.59 -11.50
C PHE A 86 4.29 -1.50 -11.23
N ILE A 87 4.99 -0.54 -11.85
CA ILE A 87 6.45 -0.38 -11.64
C ILE A 87 6.76 -0.09 -10.17
N ILE A 88 6.03 0.87 -9.58
CA ILE A 88 6.24 1.27 -8.18
C ILE A 88 5.94 0.10 -7.24
N GLN A 89 4.79 -0.54 -7.42
CA GLN A 89 4.33 -1.61 -6.56
C GLN A 89 5.20 -2.86 -6.67
N PHE A 90 5.60 -3.24 -7.89
CA PHE A 90 6.52 -4.34 -8.11
C PHE A 90 7.87 -4.07 -7.42
N GLY A 91 8.41 -2.85 -7.55
CA GLY A 91 9.66 -2.45 -6.91
C GLY A 91 9.59 -2.47 -5.37
N VAL A 92 8.55 -1.87 -4.80
CA VAL A 92 8.33 -1.86 -3.34
C VAL A 92 8.12 -3.28 -2.82
N SER A 93 7.33 -4.09 -3.52
CA SER A 93 7.04 -5.47 -3.12
C SER A 93 8.30 -6.35 -3.12
N CYS A 94 9.11 -6.25 -4.17
CA CYS A 94 10.40 -6.93 -4.22
C CYS A 94 11.32 -6.45 -3.10
N SER A 95 11.33 -5.15 -2.80
CA SER A 95 12.14 -4.58 -1.71
C SER A 95 11.70 -5.12 -0.35
N CYS A 96 10.39 -5.20 -0.08
CA CYS A 96 9.85 -5.78 1.15
C CYS A 96 10.16 -7.28 1.31
N LEU A 97 10.24 -8.04 0.20
CA LEU A 97 10.61 -9.46 0.24
C LEU A 97 12.13 -9.67 0.41
N ALA A 98 12.94 -8.78 -0.14
CA ALA A 98 14.40 -8.89 -0.14
C ALA A 98 15.07 -8.31 1.11
N ILE A 99 14.37 -7.46 1.87
CA ILE A 99 14.94 -6.79 3.03
C ILE A 99 15.31 -7.79 4.14
N ASN A 100 16.51 -7.63 4.67
CA ASN A 100 17.04 -8.44 5.76
C ASN A 100 16.99 -7.72 7.12
N ARG A 101 17.34 -8.46 8.18
CA ARG A 101 17.26 -7.97 9.57
C ARG A 101 18.14 -6.74 9.84
N GLY A 102 19.35 -6.69 9.27
CA GLY A 102 20.26 -5.56 9.43
C GLY A 102 19.76 -4.29 8.72
N GLN A 103 19.16 -4.43 7.53
CA GLN A 103 18.53 -3.32 6.83
C GLN A 103 17.29 -2.79 7.58
N GLN A 104 16.52 -3.67 8.22
CA GLN A 104 15.40 -3.25 9.07
C GLN A 104 15.86 -2.44 10.28
N GLU A 105 16.94 -2.86 10.95
CA GLU A 105 17.53 -2.10 12.06
C GLU A 105 18.02 -0.72 11.62
N GLN A 106 18.71 -0.65 10.48
CA GLN A 106 19.18 0.61 9.93
C GLN A 106 18.02 1.55 9.60
N LEU A 107 16.97 1.05 8.93
CA LEU A 107 15.78 1.83 8.63
C LEU A 107 15.10 2.33 9.90
N LEU A 108 14.92 1.48 10.91
CA LEU A 108 14.34 1.88 12.18
C LEU A 108 15.19 2.92 12.90
N ASN A 109 16.51 2.78 12.90
CA ASN A 109 17.40 3.75 13.54
C ASN A 109 17.32 5.12 12.88
N THR A 110 17.33 5.16 11.54
CA THR A 110 17.13 6.40 10.79
C THR A 110 15.74 6.99 11.04
N SER A 111 14.68 6.18 10.93
CA SER A 111 13.31 6.64 11.17
C SER A 111 13.11 7.15 12.59
N TRP A 112 13.61 6.44 13.60
CA TRP A 112 13.52 6.87 15.01
C TRP A 112 14.18 8.23 15.20
N GLY A 113 15.36 8.44 14.61
CA GLY A 113 16.07 9.73 14.62
C GLY A 113 15.25 10.90 14.05
N HIS A 114 14.38 10.65 13.07
CA HIS A 114 13.49 11.66 12.49
C HIS A 114 12.17 11.86 13.25
N LEU A 115 11.80 10.96 14.16
CA LEU A 115 10.60 11.13 14.98
C LEU A 115 10.77 12.24 16.01
N SER A 116 9.70 12.98 16.26
CA SER A 116 9.67 13.95 17.36
C SER A 116 9.67 13.24 18.72
N ASN A 117 10.19 13.90 19.76
CA ASN A 117 10.20 13.36 21.12
C ASN A 117 8.80 12.94 21.60
N GLN A 118 7.77 13.72 21.23
CA GLN A 118 6.38 13.40 21.55
C GLN A 118 5.93 12.07 20.93
N THR A 119 6.23 11.87 19.65
CA THR A 119 5.87 10.63 18.94
C THR A 119 6.62 9.42 19.51
N ARG A 120 7.89 9.59 19.92
CA ARG A 120 8.65 8.52 20.56
C ARG A 120 8.02 8.12 21.90
N MET A 121 7.69 9.07 22.77
CA MET A 121 7.03 8.79 24.06
C MET A 121 5.66 8.11 23.88
N GLU A 122 4.89 8.52 22.86
CA GLU A 122 3.61 7.88 22.53
C GLU A 122 3.80 6.43 22.08
N LEU A 123 4.83 6.16 21.26
CA LEU A 123 5.17 4.79 20.84
C LEU A 123 5.63 3.94 22.02
N GLU A 124 6.53 4.45 22.86
CA GLU A 124 7.01 3.79 24.08
C GLU A 124 5.86 3.41 25.02
N THR A 125 4.92 4.33 25.24
CA THR A 125 3.76 4.09 26.10
C THR A 125 2.79 3.07 25.48
N ARG A 126 2.53 3.15 24.17
CA ARG A 126 1.60 2.22 23.50
C ARG A 126 2.15 0.81 23.33
N LEU A 127 3.45 0.69 23.08
CA LEU A 127 4.12 -0.60 22.91
C LEU A 127 4.63 -1.17 24.24
N ASP A 128 4.55 -0.40 25.33
CA ASP A 128 5.10 -0.74 26.65
C ASP A 128 6.56 -1.19 26.57
N CYS A 129 7.40 -0.29 26.05
CA CYS A 129 8.84 -0.43 25.81
C CYS A 129 9.55 0.91 26.02
N CYS A 130 10.89 0.91 26.16
CA CYS A 130 11.66 2.15 26.32
C CYS A 130 12.93 2.14 25.47
N GLY A 131 13.17 3.23 24.74
CA GLY A 131 14.32 3.40 23.85
C GLY A 131 14.30 2.46 22.63
N LEU A 132 14.98 2.85 21.55
CA LEU A 132 14.99 2.06 20.32
C LEU A 132 15.84 0.77 20.44
N LEU A 133 17.16 0.90 20.45
CA LEU A 133 18.11 -0.22 20.56
C LEU A 133 19.24 0.23 21.49
N ASN A 134 19.73 -0.68 22.33
CA ASN A 134 20.83 -0.41 23.27
C ASN A 134 22.19 -0.68 22.63
N ASP A 135 22.47 0.00 21.53
CA ASP A 135 23.72 -0.14 20.78
C ASP A 135 24.72 0.97 21.13
N THR A 136 26.01 0.69 20.96
CA THR A 136 27.09 1.65 21.24
C THR A 136 26.98 2.94 20.43
N LEU A 137 26.41 2.87 19.22
CA LEU A 137 26.25 4.01 18.31
C LEU A 137 25.09 4.94 18.71
N SER A 138 24.04 4.40 19.35
CA SER A 138 22.81 5.13 19.71
C SER A 138 22.65 5.36 21.22
N ILE A 139 23.68 5.02 22.02
CA ILE A 139 23.62 4.97 23.48
C ILE A 139 23.15 6.28 24.13
N ASN A 140 23.55 7.44 23.59
CA ASN A 140 23.16 8.75 24.12
C ASN A 140 21.66 8.99 23.89
N GLN A 141 21.17 8.66 22.70
CA GLN A 141 19.74 8.77 22.39
C GLN A 141 18.92 7.79 23.22
N PHE A 142 19.38 6.54 23.32
CA PHE A 142 18.76 5.53 24.16
C PHE A 142 18.63 5.97 25.62
N ARG A 143 19.68 6.55 26.21
CA ARG A 143 19.65 7.06 27.60
C ARG A 143 18.64 8.19 27.78
N MET A 144 18.57 9.12 26.82
CA MET A 144 17.60 10.22 26.88
C MET A 144 16.16 9.71 26.76
N ASP A 145 15.91 8.83 25.79
CA ASP A 145 14.59 8.23 25.58
C ASP A 145 14.18 7.40 26.81
N TYR A 146 15.07 6.53 27.30
CA TYR A 146 14.84 5.72 28.49
C TYR A 146 14.59 6.58 29.75
N ALA A 147 15.31 7.69 29.93
CA ALA A 147 15.11 8.60 31.07
C ALA A 147 13.72 9.26 31.03
N ASN A 148 13.26 9.67 29.85
CA ASN A 148 11.96 10.31 29.66
C ASN A 148 10.79 9.34 29.43
N CYS A 149 11.08 8.05 29.27
CA CYS A 149 10.08 7.02 29.02
C CYS A 149 9.04 6.96 30.16
N GLY A 150 7.76 7.03 29.78
CA GLY A 150 6.60 6.96 30.67
C GLY A 150 5.87 5.61 30.65
N ALA A 151 6.46 4.58 30.04
CA ALA A 151 5.84 3.26 29.92
C ALA A 151 5.69 2.54 31.28
N VAL A 152 4.69 1.66 31.39
CA VAL A 152 4.34 0.95 32.63
C VAL A 152 5.38 -0.12 33.00
N CYS A 153 6.08 -0.66 32.00
CA CYS A 153 7.19 -1.59 32.16
C CYS A 153 8.37 -1.01 32.98
N LYS A 154 8.58 0.31 32.92
CA LYS A 154 9.77 0.98 33.50
C LYS A 154 9.84 0.90 35.03
N PRO A 155 8.80 1.29 35.81
CA PRO A 155 8.83 1.14 37.26
C PRO A 155 8.94 -0.32 37.73
N LYS A 156 8.57 -1.29 36.88
CA LYS A 156 8.69 -2.72 37.17
C LYS A 156 10.08 -3.30 36.87
N ASN A 157 10.98 -2.50 36.28
CA ASN A 157 12.33 -2.90 35.87
C ASN A 157 12.37 -4.11 34.90
N GLN A 158 11.29 -4.31 34.13
CA GLN A 158 11.11 -5.41 33.18
C GLN A 158 10.76 -4.87 31.78
N CYS A 159 11.49 -3.84 31.33
CA CYS A 159 11.19 -3.20 30.06
C CYS A 159 12.11 -3.67 28.93
N TYR A 160 11.51 -4.11 27.82
CA TYR A 160 12.21 -4.43 26.58
C TYR A 160 12.49 -3.16 25.78
N THR A 161 13.45 -3.22 24.85
CA THR A 161 13.66 -2.14 23.89
C THR A 161 12.52 -2.13 22.87
N CYS A 162 12.15 -0.93 22.39
CA CYS A 162 11.12 -0.80 21.38
C CYS A 162 11.55 -1.40 20.04
N GLY A 163 12.83 -1.33 19.71
CA GLY A 163 13.42 -1.97 18.54
C GLY A 163 13.17 -3.47 18.55
N ASP A 164 13.47 -4.16 19.65
CA ASP A 164 13.24 -5.61 19.74
C ASP A 164 11.77 -5.98 19.51
N LYS A 165 10.84 -5.27 20.16
CA LYS A 165 9.39 -5.48 19.97
C LYS A 165 8.94 -5.20 18.54
N MET A 166 9.40 -4.10 17.94
CA MET A 166 9.03 -3.73 16.57
C MET A 166 9.61 -4.71 15.55
N LEU A 167 10.81 -5.23 15.80
CA LEU A 167 11.53 -6.08 14.87
C LEU A 167 11.12 -7.55 14.97
N GLN A 168 10.59 -8.00 16.11
CA GLN A 168 10.22 -9.39 16.36
C GLN A 168 9.35 -10.01 15.26
N HIS A 169 8.35 -9.28 14.74
CA HIS A 169 7.46 -9.74 13.66
C HIS A 169 7.60 -8.95 12.35
N SER A 170 8.60 -8.09 12.26
CA SER A 170 8.78 -7.20 11.10
C SER A 170 9.08 -7.97 9.81
N GLN A 171 9.91 -9.01 9.87
CA GLN A 171 10.25 -9.83 8.71
C GLN A 171 9.02 -10.53 8.12
N GLU A 172 8.22 -11.18 8.97
CA GLU A 172 7.00 -11.88 8.56
C GLU A 172 6.00 -10.89 7.95
N ALA A 173 5.82 -9.73 8.59
CA ALA A 173 4.95 -8.67 8.08
C ALA A 173 5.42 -8.16 6.71
N LEU A 174 6.72 -7.90 6.53
CA LEU A 174 7.29 -7.43 5.26
C LEU A 174 7.17 -8.48 4.15
N GLN A 175 7.35 -9.76 4.47
CA GLN A 175 7.14 -10.86 3.52
C GLN A 175 5.67 -10.98 3.09
N ILE A 176 4.73 -10.86 4.03
CA ILE A 176 3.29 -10.87 3.72
C ILE A 176 2.94 -9.66 2.86
N LEU A 177 3.37 -8.46 3.26
CA LEU A 177 3.10 -7.21 2.53
C LEU A 177 3.69 -7.25 1.12
N GLY A 178 4.93 -7.70 0.97
CA GLY A 178 5.57 -7.86 -0.33
C GLY A 178 4.92 -8.94 -1.19
N GLY A 179 4.49 -10.06 -0.60
CA GLY A 179 3.75 -11.10 -1.31
C GLY A 179 2.39 -10.62 -1.82
N VAL A 180 1.61 -9.92 -0.99
CA VAL A 180 0.34 -9.31 -1.37
C VAL A 180 0.55 -8.27 -2.47
N GLY A 181 1.56 -7.40 -2.33
CA GLY A 181 1.89 -6.41 -3.34
C GLY A 181 2.29 -7.04 -4.68
N LEU A 182 3.09 -8.10 -4.68
CA LEU A 182 3.41 -8.85 -5.91
C LEU A 182 2.16 -9.45 -6.57
N PHE A 183 1.27 -10.05 -5.80
CA PHE A 183 0.01 -10.59 -6.31
C PHE A 183 -0.81 -9.53 -7.06
N PHE A 184 -0.98 -8.36 -6.45
CA PHE A 184 -1.68 -7.25 -7.09
C PHE A 184 -0.93 -6.70 -8.31
N SER A 185 0.40 -6.66 -8.30
CA SER A 185 1.18 -6.24 -9.47
C SER A 185 0.97 -7.18 -10.67
N PHE A 186 0.80 -8.48 -10.42
CA PHE A 186 0.43 -9.42 -11.48
C PHE A 186 -0.99 -9.18 -12.02
N THR A 187 -1.95 -8.81 -11.17
CA THR A 187 -3.30 -8.46 -11.65
C THR A 187 -3.30 -7.15 -12.44
N GLU A 188 -2.43 -6.20 -12.10
CA GLU A 188 -2.27 -4.93 -12.81
C GLU A 188 -1.68 -5.11 -14.21
N ILE A 189 -0.62 -5.91 -14.37
CA ILE A 189 -0.06 -6.17 -15.70
C ILE A 189 -1.04 -6.92 -16.60
N LEU A 190 -1.86 -7.82 -16.03
CA LEU A 190 -2.98 -8.43 -16.75
C LEU A 190 -4.04 -7.39 -17.14
N GLY A 191 -4.33 -6.44 -16.26
CA GLY A 191 -5.22 -5.30 -16.55
C GLY A 191 -4.71 -4.43 -17.70
N VAL A 192 -3.42 -4.08 -17.70
CA VAL A 192 -2.77 -3.35 -18.80
C VAL A 192 -2.88 -4.13 -20.10
N TRP A 193 -2.55 -5.43 -20.09
CA TRP A 193 -2.65 -6.29 -21.27
C TRP A 193 -4.09 -6.37 -21.82
N LEU A 194 -5.08 -6.55 -20.94
CA LEU A 194 -6.49 -6.56 -21.32
C LEU A 194 -6.92 -5.22 -21.92
N ALA A 195 -6.50 -4.10 -21.33
CA ALA A 195 -6.81 -2.77 -21.83
C ALA A 195 -6.15 -2.48 -23.19
N VAL A 196 -4.89 -2.87 -23.40
CA VAL A 196 -4.20 -2.77 -24.71
C VAL A 196 -4.96 -3.58 -25.75
N ARG A 197 -5.28 -4.84 -25.44
CA ARG A 197 -6.01 -5.72 -26.35
C ARG A 197 -7.39 -5.16 -26.68
N TYR A 198 -8.14 -4.72 -25.68
CA TYR A 198 -9.49 -4.18 -25.86
C TYR A 198 -9.47 -2.88 -26.66
N ARG A 199 -8.53 -1.97 -26.38
CA ARG A 199 -8.35 -0.71 -27.10
C ARG A 199 -8.09 -0.93 -28.60
N ASN A 200 -7.28 -1.93 -28.94
CA ASN A 200 -6.91 -2.27 -30.32
C ASN A 200 -8.01 -3.03 -31.08
N GLN A 201 -9.11 -3.41 -30.43
CA GLN A 201 -10.25 -4.02 -31.11
C GLN A 201 -11.19 -2.94 -31.65
N LYS A 202 -11.66 -3.10 -32.88
CA LYS A 202 -12.70 -2.23 -33.44
C LYS A 202 -14.04 -2.54 -32.77
N ASP A 203 -14.75 -1.51 -32.35
CA ASP A 203 -16.12 -1.67 -31.87
C ASP A 203 -16.99 -2.23 -33.02
N PRO A 204 -17.56 -3.44 -32.89
CA PRO A 204 -18.41 -4.03 -33.92
C PRO A 204 -19.71 -3.25 -34.17
N ARG A 205 -20.07 -2.29 -33.31
CA ARG A 205 -21.22 -1.40 -33.47
C ARG A 205 -20.86 -0.07 -34.14
N ALA A 206 -19.58 0.28 -34.25
CA ALA A 206 -19.16 1.50 -34.91
C ALA A 206 -19.30 1.36 -36.43
N ASN A 207 -19.97 2.32 -37.06
CA ASN A 207 -20.21 2.33 -38.50
C ASN A 207 -18.86 2.42 -39.23
N PRO A 208 -18.49 1.46 -40.12
CA PRO A 208 -17.15 1.42 -40.74
C PRO A 208 -16.84 2.63 -41.64
N SER A 209 -17.84 3.45 -41.96
CA SER A 209 -17.76 4.68 -42.75
C SER A 209 -17.66 5.97 -41.93
N ALA A 210 -17.73 5.91 -40.60
CA ALA A 210 -17.43 7.05 -39.75
C ALA A 210 -15.89 7.16 -39.59
N PHE A 211 -15.25 7.78 -40.58
CA PHE A 211 -13.87 8.26 -40.44
C PHE A 211 -13.90 9.58 -39.66
N LEU A 212 -13.27 9.55 -38.47
CA LEU A 212 -12.99 10.66 -37.56
C LEU A 212 -14.21 11.35 -36.92
#